data_AF-A0A916WXX4-F1
#
_entry.id   AF-A0A916WXX4-F1
#
_cell.length_a   1.000
_cell.length_b   1.000
_cell.length_c   1.000
_cell.angle_alpha   90.00
_cell.angle_beta   90.00
_cell.angle_gamma   90.00
#
_symmetry.space_group_name_H-M   'P 1'
#
loop_
_entity.id
_entity.type
_entity.pdbx_description
1 polymer ?
#
loop_
_entity_poly.entity_id
_entity_poly.type
_entity_poly.pdbx_seq_one_letter_code
_entity_poly.pdbx_strand_id
1 'polypeptide(L)'
;MALTHDEVIDTAVGLLRKHGLADLTMRRLARELDVQPGALYWHVDNKQTLLVRVSERMLAEVTTATTGDPVADIRRLAGDMRNAVLPVPDGADVVALSYALDADSVPAFVRLRHLVGALCDSPAQTSAATDLIVHHVLGSIGTEQDRRSADLPLRGAAATFERGLDLALISITPTAERRSAHGS
;
A
#
# COMPACT_ATOMS: atom_id res chain seq x y z
N MET A 1 -21.96 24.61 5.88
CA MET A 1 -20.62 24.61 5.25
C MET A 1 -20.71 23.63 4.08
N ALA A 2 -20.13 23.96 2.93
CA ALA A 2 -20.19 23.05 1.78
C ALA A 2 -19.28 21.84 2.03
N LEU A 3 -19.78 20.63 1.79
CA LEU A 3 -18.99 19.41 1.85
C LEU A 3 -17.82 19.50 0.86
N THR A 4 -16.62 19.18 1.31
CA THR A 4 -15.41 19.15 0.47
C THR A 4 -14.98 17.72 0.19
N HIS A 5 -14.21 17.53 -0.88
CA HIS A 5 -13.63 16.22 -1.21
C HIS A 5 -12.75 15.71 -0.06
N ASP A 6 -11.91 16.56 0.52
CA ASP A 6 -11.02 16.15 1.62
C ASP A 6 -11.78 15.71 2.87
N GLU A 7 -12.86 16.42 3.25
CA GLU A 7 -13.71 16.01 4.36
C GLU A 7 -14.34 14.63 4.13
N VAL A 8 -14.74 14.32 2.89
CA VAL A 8 -15.28 12.99 2.54
C VAL A 8 -14.21 11.91 2.74
N ILE A 9 -12.99 12.13 2.25
CA ILE A 9 -11.90 11.15 2.35
C ILE A 9 -11.43 11.00 3.80
N ASP A 10 -11.25 12.09 4.55
CA ASP A 10 -10.81 12.04 5.95
C ASP A 10 -11.84 11.34 6.84
N THR A 11 -13.13 11.58 6.59
CA THR A 11 -14.20 10.89 7.33
C THR A 11 -14.24 9.41 6.97
N ALA A 12 -14.00 9.04 5.71
CA ALA A 12 -13.91 7.65 5.30
C ALA A 12 -12.71 6.93 5.94
N VAL A 13 -11.53 7.56 6.00
CA VAL A 13 -10.36 7.05 6.73
C VAL A 13 -10.68 6.90 8.21
N GLY A 14 -11.38 7.86 8.81
CA GLY A 14 -11.81 7.80 10.21
C GLY A 14 -12.77 6.65 10.49
N LEU A 15 -13.75 6.41 9.61
CA LEU A 15 -14.67 5.28 9.70
C LEU A 15 -13.93 3.94 9.55
N LEU A 16 -13.01 3.83 8.60
CA LEU A 16 -12.18 2.65 8.40
C LEU A 16 -11.35 2.33 9.66
N ARG A 17 -10.69 3.35 10.23
CA ARG A 17 -9.91 3.22 11.48
C ARG A 17 -10.74 2.71 12.67
N LYS A 18 -12.00 3.10 12.76
CA LYS A 18 -12.88 2.76 13.89
C LYS A 18 -13.61 1.44 13.71
N HIS A 19 -13.96 1.06 12.49
CA HIS A 19 -14.95 0.02 12.23
C HIS A 19 -14.54 -1.01 11.17
N GLY A 20 -13.42 -0.79 10.48
CA GLY A 20 -13.01 -1.64 9.37
C GLY A 20 -13.81 -1.40 8.08
N LEU A 21 -13.41 -2.13 7.05
CA LEU A 21 -13.86 -1.99 5.66
C LEU A 21 -15.29 -2.49 5.46
N ALA A 22 -15.69 -3.54 6.18
CA ALA A 22 -17.05 -4.08 6.12
C ALA A 22 -18.11 -3.01 6.46
N ASP A 23 -17.76 -2.14 7.40
CA ASP A 23 -18.63 -1.09 7.93
C ASP A 23 -18.54 0.23 7.16
N LEU A 24 -17.49 0.42 6.34
CA LEU A 24 -17.34 1.57 5.45
C LEU A 24 -18.28 1.43 4.24
N THR A 25 -19.48 1.98 4.37
CA THR A 25 -20.49 2.05 3.29
C THR A 25 -20.78 3.49 2.91
N MET A 26 -21.17 3.75 1.65
CA MET A 26 -21.56 5.10 1.20
C MET A 26 -22.67 5.71 2.08
N ARG A 27 -23.63 4.88 2.51
CA ARG A 27 -24.72 5.31 3.39
C ARG A 27 -24.24 5.68 4.80
N ARG A 28 -23.31 4.92 5.37
CA ARG A 28 -22.73 5.23 6.68
C ARG A 28 -21.88 6.49 6.62
N LEU A 29 -21.07 6.62 5.57
CA LEU A 29 -20.26 7.82 5.32
C LEU A 29 -21.14 9.07 5.21
N ALA A 30 -22.23 9.00 4.45
CA ALA A 30 -23.17 10.11 4.32
C ALA A 30 -23.81 10.48 5.68
N ARG A 31 -24.14 9.47 6.49
CA ARG A 31 -24.67 9.67 7.85
C ARG A 31 -23.65 10.33 8.77
N GLU A 32 -22.40 9.89 8.74
CA GLU A 32 -21.32 10.45 9.56
C GLU A 32 -21.06 11.92 9.20
N LEU A 33 -21.20 12.27 7.93
CA LEU A 33 -21.07 13.62 7.40
C LEU A 33 -22.34 14.49 7.53
N ASP A 34 -23.43 13.94 8.05
CA ASP A 34 -24.76 14.59 8.12
C ASP A 34 -25.26 15.12 6.76
N VAL A 35 -25.06 14.33 5.69
CA VAL A 35 -25.50 14.64 4.33
C VAL A 35 -26.36 13.53 3.72
N GLN A 36 -27.09 13.86 2.67
CA GLN A 36 -27.77 12.84 1.85
C GLN A 36 -26.74 12.03 1.05
N PRO A 37 -26.93 10.70 0.84
CA PRO A 37 -26.01 9.88 0.05
C PRO A 37 -25.72 10.43 -1.35
N GLY A 38 -26.71 11.07 -1.97
CA GLY A 38 -26.56 11.76 -3.26
C GLY A 38 -25.48 12.85 -3.27
N ALA A 39 -25.22 13.49 -2.12
CA ALA A 39 -24.20 14.52 -1.99
C ALA A 39 -22.78 13.98 -2.16
N LEU A 40 -22.53 12.73 -1.75
CA LEU A 40 -21.20 12.10 -1.86
C LEU A 40 -20.78 11.89 -3.31
N TYR A 41 -21.74 11.63 -4.21
CA TYR A 41 -21.46 11.34 -5.61
C TYR A 41 -20.96 12.54 -6.41
N TRP A 42 -21.04 13.76 -5.86
CA TRP A 42 -20.37 14.94 -6.42
C TRP A 42 -18.87 14.97 -6.13
N HIS A 43 -18.42 14.18 -5.17
CA HIS A 43 -17.02 14.11 -4.75
C HIS A 43 -16.37 12.78 -5.14
N VAL A 44 -17.10 11.67 -5.10
CA VAL A 44 -16.61 10.32 -5.41
C VAL A 44 -17.68 9.52 -6.18
N ASP A 45 -17.34 9.03 -7.36
CA ASP A 45 -18.30 8.39 -8.27
C ASP A 45 -18.90 7.09 -7.71
N ASN A 46 -18.12 6.34 -6.94
CA ASN A 46 -18.53 5.06 -6.37
C ASN A 46 -17.62 4.67 -5.19
N LYS A 47 -17.97 3.56 -4.53
CA LYS A 47 -17.21 3.03 -3.38
C LYS A 47 -15.77 2.67 -3.77
N GLN A 48 -15.53 2.14 -4.97
CA GLN A 48 -14.20 1.77 -5.42
C GLN A 48 -13.29 3.01 -5.56
N THR A 49 -13.80 4.08 -6.17
CA THR A 49 -13.10 5.36 -6.32
C THR A 49 -12.81 5.97 -4.96
N LEU A 50 -13.77 5.91 -4.02
CA LEU A 50 -13.54 6.32 -2.63
C LEU A 50 -12.38 5.53 -2.01
N LEU A 51 -12.32 4.21 -2.19
CA LEU A 51 -11.26 3.36 -1.61
C LEU A 51 -9.88 3.64 -2.21
N VAL A 52 -9.79 3.97 -3.51
CA VAL A 52 -8.54 4.44 -4.12
C VAL A 52 -8.07 5.73 -3.44
N ARG A 53 -8.95 6.72 -3.26
CA ARG A 53 -8.60 7.98 -2.56
C ARG A 53 -8.27 7.78 -1.08
N VAL A 54 -8.91 6.83 -0.40
CA VAL A 54 -8.56 6.45 0.97
C VAL A 54 -7.16 5.84 1.03
N SER A 55 -6.81 4.97 0.09
CA SER A 55 -5.45 4.40 -0.05
C SER A 55 -4.40 5.49 -0.30
N GLU A 56 -4.66 6.42 -1.23
CA GLU A 56 -3.81 7.60 -1.46
C GLU A 56 -3.60 8.39 -0.18
N ARG A 57 -4.68 8.67 0.59
CA ARG A 57 -4.61 9.41 1.86
C ARG A 57 -3.79 8.66 2.90
N MET A 58 -3.93 7.34 3.00
CA MET A 58 -3.16 6.51 3.93
C MET A 58 -1.66 6.53 3.61
N LEU A 59 -1.29 6.56 2.33
CA LEU A 59 0.09 6.50 1.87
C LEU A 59 0.70 7.87 1.55
N ALA A 60 -0.06 8.96 1.75
CA ALA A 60 0.36 10.33 1.41
C ALA A 60 1.64 10.77 2.16
N GLU A 61 1.80 10.32 3.40
CA GLU A 61 2.96 10.68 4.25
C GLU A 61 4.21 9.84 3.96
N VAL A 62 4.10 8.80 3.12
CA VAL A 62 5.21 7.93 2.72
C VAL A 62 6.14 8.68 1.76
N THR A 63 7.01 9.50 2.36
CA THR A 63 7.86 10.49 1.69
C THR A 63 9.34 10.11 1.69
N THR A 64 9.63 8.81 1.81
CA THR A 64 10.97 8.21 1.88
C THR A 64 11.99 8.92 0.96
N ALA A 65 12.87 9.74 1.55
CA ALA A 65 13.98 10.38 0.86
C ALA A 65 14.93 9.34 0.24
N THR A 66 15.45 9.55 -0.96
CA THR A 66 16.40 8.60 -1.57
C THR A 66 17.82 8.81 -1.04
N THR A 67 18.52 7.72 -0.71
CA THR A 67 19.93 7.72 -0.29
C THR A 67 20.88 7.47 -1.46
N GLY A 68 20.36 7.00 -2.59
CA GLY A 68 21.16 6.60 -3.75
C GLY A 68 21.54 5.12 -3.75
N ASP A 69 21.23 4.38 -2.69
CA ASP A 69 21.24 2.92 -2.66
C ASP A 69 19.80 2.40 -2.87
N PRO A 70 19.47 1.86 -4.05
CA PRO A 70 18.11 1.40 -4.34
C PRO A 70 17.64 0.31 -3.38
N VAL A 71 18.53 -0.58 -2.91
CA VAL A 71 18.14 -1.68 -2.01
C VAL A 71 17.76 -1.12 -0.64
N ALA A 72 18.57 -0.22 -0.08
CA ALA A 72 18.27 0.44 1.18
C ALA A 72 16.99 1.32 1.09
N ASP A 73 16.82 2.01 -0.04
CA ASP A 73 15.66 2.87 -0.27
C ASP A 73 14.37 2.06 -0.43
N ILE A 74 14.41 0.89 -1.09
CA ILE A 74 13.26 -0.03 -1.17
C ILE A 74 12.89 -0.56 0.23
N ARG A 75 13.88 -0.97 1.03
CA ARG A 75 13.62 -1.43 2.41
C ARG A 75 12.90 -0.38 3.23
N ARG A 76 13.42 0.85 3.19
CA ARG A 76 12.81 1.95 3.95
C ARG A 76 11.41 2.27 3.43
N LEU A 77 11.21 2.32 2.11
CA LEU A 77 9.90 2.58 1.52
C LEU A 77 8.87 1.53 1.91
N ALA A 78 9.23 0.25 1.83
CA ALA A 78 8.36 -0.86 2.25
C ALA A 78 8.04 -0.79 3.76
N GLY A 79 9.01 -0.44 4.59
CA GLY A 79 8.80 -0.21 6.02
C GLY A 79 7.87 0.97 6.31
N ASP A 80 8.02 2.08 5.59
CA ASP A 80 7.16 3.26 5.73
C ASP A 80 5.72 2.95 5.29
N MET A 81 5.53 2.23 4.18
CA MET A 81 4.22 1.73 3.75
C MET A 81 3.59 0.83 4.82
N ARG A 82 4.37 -0.10 5.40
CA ARG A 82 3.90 -0.95 6.50
C ARG A 82 3.47 -0.12 7.70
N ASN A 83 4.26 0.86 8.11
CA ASN A 83 3.96 1.70 9.28
C ASN A 83 2.70 2.55 9.07
N ALA A 84 2.45 3.02 7.85
CA ALA A 84 1.26 3.80 7.51
C ALA A 84 -0.03 2.95 7.48
N VAL A 85 0.05 1.74 6.93
CA VAL A 85 -1.13 0.89 6.67
C VAL A 85 -1.49 0.00 7.86
N LEU A 86 -0.50 -0.57 8.55
CA LEU A 86 -0.70 -1.55 9.63
C LEU A 86 -1.64 -1.09 10.76
N PRO A 87 -1.65 0.19 11.20
CA PRO A 87 -2.57 0.66 12.23
C PRO A 87 -4.03 0.77 11.79
N VAL A 88 -4.32 0.73 10.49
CA VAL A 88 -5.66 0.94 9.94
C VAL A 88 -6.31 -0.42 9.67
N PRO A 89 -7.39 -0.82 10.38
CA PRO A 89 -8.09 -2.08 10.15
C PRO A 89 -8.48 -2.25 8.68
N ASP A 90 -8.29 -3.46 8.16
CA ASP A 90 -8.52 -3.84 6.76
C ASP A 90 -7.77 -2.95 5.74
N GLY A 91 -6.74 -2.22 6.21
CA GLY A 91 -5.97 -1.29 5.40
C GLY A 91 -5.20 -1.99 4.29
N ALA A 92 -4.73 -3.21 4.53
CA ALA A 92 -4.07 -4.01 3.49
C ALA A 92 -5.02 -4.30 2.31
N ASP A 93 -6.29 -4.62 2.58
CA ASP A 93 -7.28 -4.92 1.55
C ASP A 93 -7.67 -3.67 0.74
N VAL A 94 -7.82 -2.53 1.42
CA VAL A 94 -8.10 -1.24 0.77
C VAL A 94 -6.96 -0.86 -0.17
N VAL A 95 -5.72 -0.98 0.30
CA VAL A 95 -4.53 -0.64 -0.49
C VAL A 95 -4.32 -1.66 -1.63
N ALA A 96 -4.59 -2.95 -1.41
CA ALA A 96 -4.53 -3.97 -2.46
C ALA A 96 -5.55 -3.72 -3.58
N LEU A 97 -6.79 -3.35 -3.22
CA LEU A 97 -7.80 -2.95 -4.19
C LEU A 97 -7.35 -1.72 -4.98
N SER A 98 -6.82 -0.70 -4.30
CA SER A 98 -6.29 0.50 -4.94
C SER A 98 -5.17 0.18 -5.93
N TYR A 99 -4.23 -0.70 -5.54
CA TYR A 99 -3.14 -1.14 -6.41
C TYR A 99 -3.66 -1.86 -7.66
N ALA A 100 -4.66 -2.73 -7.51
CA ALA A 100 -5.24 -3.46 -8.64
C ALA A 100 -6.03 -2.56 -9.61
N LEU A 101 -6.66 -1.50 -9.11
CA LEU A 101 -7.46 -0.59 -9.93
C LEU A 101 -6.62 0.50 -10.60
N ASP A 102 -5.68 1.11 -9.86
CA ASP A 102 -4.87 2.23 -10.31
C ASP A 102 -3.60 2.37 -9.47
N ALA A 103 -2.58 1.56 -9.76
CA ALA A 103 -1.29 1.62 -9.07
C ALA A 103 -0.57 2.97 -9.23
N ASP A 104 -0.81 3.69 -10.34
CA ASP A 104 -0.13 4.95 -10.64
C ASP A 104 -0.73 6.14 -9.87
N SER A 105 -1.94 6.00 -9.32
CA SER A 105 -2.59 7.01 -8.46
C SER A 105 -1.87 7.25 -7.13
N VAL A 106 -1.11 6.27 -6.63
CA VAL A 106 -0.43 6.34 -5.33
C VAL A 106 1.07 6.59 -5.53
N PRO A 107 1.62 7.74 -5.10
CA PRO A 107 3.03 8.09 -5.31
C PRO A 107 4.04 7.08 -4.74
N ALA A 108 3.68 6.39 -3.65
CA ALA A 108 4.53 5.36 -3.05
C ALA A 108 4.79 4.18 -3.99
N PHE A 109 3.77 3.71 -4.73
CA PHE A 109 3.94 2.62 -5.70
C PHE A 109 4.75 3.06 -6.92
N VAL A 110 4.50 4.27 -7.42
CA VAL A 110 5.28 4.84 -8.53
C VAL A 110 6.77 4.92 -8.15
N ARG A 111 7.07 5.38 -6.93
CA ARG A 111 8.45 5.46 -6.42
C ARG A 111 9.05 4.07 -6.22
N LEU A 112 8.30 3.10 -5.70
CA LEU A 112 8.78 1.72 -5.57
C LEU A 112 9.16 1.14 -6.93
N ARG A 113 8.28 1.28 -7.93
CA ARG A 113 8.54 0.83 -9.32
C ARG A 113 9.79 1.47 -9.89
N HIS A 114 10.03 2.76 -9.63
CA HIS A 114 11.24 3.44 -10.07
C HIS A 114 12.51 2.87 -9.40
N LEU A 115 12.49 2.65 -8.08
CA LEU A 115 13.63 2.07 -7.36
C LEU A 115 13.93 0.64 -7.80
N VAL A 116 12.88 -0.19 -7.97
CA VAL A 116 13.00 -1.55 -8.50
C VAL A 116 13.54 -1.53 -9.92
N GLY A 117 13.13 -0.58 -10.75
CA GLY A 117 13.63 -0.41 -12.11
C GLY A 117 15.14 -0.17 -12.19
N ALA A 118 15.75 0.42 -11.16
CA ALA A 118 17.20 0.58 -11.09
C ALA A 118 17.96 -0.74 -10.83
N LEU A 119 17.26 -1.79 -10.39
CA LEU A 119 17.82 -3.11 -10.09
C LEU A 119 17.52 -4.16 -11.17
N CYS A 120 16.67 -3.85 -12.15
CA CYS A 120 16.18 -4.81 -13.14
C CYS A 120 16.72 -4.51 -14.55
N ASP A 121 16.98 -5.56 -15.34
CA ASP A 121 17.50 -5.45 -16.71
C ASP A 121 16.39 -5.27 -17.75
N SER A 122 15.11 -5.45 -17.39
CA SER A 122 13.98 -5.31 -18.32
C SER A 122 12.69 -4.80 -17.65
N PRO A 123 11.79 -4.16 -18.41
CA PRO A 123 10.48 -3.72 -17.88
C PRO A 123 9.63 -4.85 -17.31
N ALA A 124 9.66 -6.03 -17.93
CA ALA A 124 8.91 -7.19 -17.44
C ALA A 124 9.42 -7.67 -16.08
N GLN A 125 10.74 -7.68 -15.88
CA GLN A 125 11.36 -7.97 -14.59
C GLN A 125 11.01 -6.90 -13.55
N THR A 126 11.04 -5.61 -13.92
CA THR A 126 10.63 -4.51 -13.05
C THR A 126 9.20 -4.67 -12.56
N SER A 127 8.25 -4.97 -13.44
CA SER A 127 6.85 -5.19 -13.06
C SER A 127 6.71 -6.39 -12.11
N ALA A 128 7.27 -7.55 -12.47
CA ALA A 128 7.19 -8.75 -11.64
C ALA A 128 7.84 -8.57 -10.25
N ALA A 129 8.98 -7.87 -10.19
CA ALA A 129 9.67 -7.56 -8.94
C ALA A 129 8.90 -6.54 -8.09
N THR A 130 8.28 -5.53 -8.71
CA THR A 130 7.42 -4.56 -8.03
C THR A 130 6.21 -5.27 -7.41
N ASP A 131 5.52 -6.11 -8.19
CA ASP A 131 4.40 -6.90 -7.74
C ASP A 131 4.79 -7.82 -6.57
N LEU A 132 5.94 -8.51 -6.67
CA LEU A 132 6.43 -9.36 -5.59
C LEU A 132 6.59 -8.59 -4.27
N ILE A 133 7.20 -7.40 -4.32
CA ILE A 133 7.41 -6.57 -3.13
C ILE A 133 6.07 -6.04 -2.60
N VAL A 134 5.19 -5.52 -3.47
CA VAL A 134 3.87 -5.00 -3.05
C VAL A 134 3.03 -6.11 -2.42
N HIS A 135 2.94 -7.28 -3.06
CA HIS A 135 2.19 -8.40 -2.52
C HIS A 135 2.77 -8.91 -1.19
N HIS A 136 4.09 -8.92 -1.03
CA HIS A 136 4.72 -9.25 0.25
C HIS A 136 4.36 -8.24 1.34
N VAL A 137 4.47 -6.93 1.05
CA VAL A 137 4.11 -5.86 1.99
C VAL A 137 2.66 -6.00 2.42
N LEU A 138 1.73 -6.04 1.46
CA LEU A 138 0.30 -6.08 1.74
C LEU A 138 -0.12 -7.40 2.40
N GLY A 139 0.38 -8.54 1.91
CA GLY A 139 0.09 -9.85 2.50
C GLY A 139 0.61 -10.00 3.92
N SER A 140 1.80 -9.46 4.21
CA SER A 140 2.34 -9.44 5.58
C SER A 140 1.51 -8.56 6.51
N ILE A 141 1.05 -7.40 6.04
CA ILE A 141 0.21 -6.49 6.82
C ILE A 141 -1.16 -7.13 7.08
N GLY A 142 -1.82 -7.64 6.04
CA GLY A 142 -3.14 -8.28 6.15
C GLY A 142 -3.11 -9.46 7.13
N THR A 143 -2.11 -10.34 7.00
CA THR A 143 -1.94 -11.46 7.94
C THR A 143 -1.75 -10.98 9.38
N GLU A 144 -1.03 -9.88 9.60
CA GLU A 144 -0.87 -9.33 10.95
C GLU A 144 -2.16 -8.70 11.48
N GLN A 145 -2.92 -8.01 10.63
CA GLN A 145 -4.22 -7.42 10.96
C GLN A 145 -5.26 -8.49 11.32
N ASP A 146 -5.35 -9.55 10.52
CA ASP A 146 -6.24 -10.69 10.79
C ASP A 146 -5.94 -11.34 12.14
N ARG A 147 -4.64 -11.53 12.44
CA ARG A 147 -4.22 -12.08 13.73
C ARG A 147 -4.59 -11.17 14.90
N ARG A 148 -4.43 -9.86 14.75
CA ARG A 148 -4.86 -8.90 15.79
C ARG A 148 -6.37 -8.94 16.00
N SER A 149 -7.14 -8.99 14.91
CA SER A 149 -8.60 -9.07 14.95
C SER A 149 -9.08 -10.36 15.63
N ALA A 150 -8.38 -11.47 15.39
CA ALA A 150 -8.67 -12.77 15.99
C ALA A 150 -8.01 -13.03 17.37
N ASP A 151 -7.36 -12.02 17.98
CA ASP A 151 -6.60 -12.14 19.24
C ASP A 151 -5.56 -13.28 19.23
N LEU A 152 -4.90 -13.47 18.09
CA LEU A 152 -3.87 -14.49 17.88
C LEU A 152 -2.45 -13.93 18.09
N PRO A 153 -1.48 -14.74 18.56
CA PRO A 153 -0.10 -14.29 18.73
C PRO A 153 0.53 -13.81 17.41
N LEU A 154 1.22 -12.66 17.44
CA LEU A 154 1.86 -12.05 16.25
C LEU A 154 3.19 -12.70 15.83
N ARG A 155 3.77 -13.57 16.68
CA ARG A 155 4.97 -14.40 16.37
C ARG A 155 6.10 -13.66 15.64
N GLY A 156 6.50 -12.49 16.14
CA GLY A 156 7.61 -11.72 15.53
C GLY A 156 7.29 -11.23 14.12
N ALA A 157 6.04 -10.85 13.84
CA ALA A 157 5.57 -10.40 12.53
C ALA A 157 6.51 -9.39 11.85
N ALA A 158 7.00 -8.38 12.58
CA ALA A 158 7.96 -7.41 12.05
C ALA A 158 9.26 -8.08 11.55
N ALA A 159 9.86 -8.99 12.32
CA ALA A 159 11.07 -9.70 11.91
C ALA A 159 10.82 -10.66 10.73
N THR A 160 9.60 -11.19 10.60
CA THR A 160 9.22 -12.03 9.45
C THR A 160 9.00 -11.18 8.20
N PHE A 161 8.39 -9.99 8.34
CA PHE A 161 8.26 -9.01 7.27
C PHE A 161 9.63 -8.62 6.70
N GLU A 162 10.58 -8.20 7.55
CA GLU A 162 11.92 -7.79 7.12
C GLU A 162 12.65 -8.94 6.41
N ARG A 163 12.63 -10.15 6.98
CA ARG A 163 13.27 -11.33 6.36
C ARG A 163 12.65 -11.70 5.01
N GLY A 164 11.33 -11.63 4.89
CA GLY A 164 10.66 -11.89 3.61
C GLY A 164 11.01 -10.85 2.55
N LEU A 165 11.14 -9.58 2.96
CA LEU A 165 11.56 -8.50 2.08
C LEU A 165 13.01 -8.68 1.62
N ASP A 166 13.91 -9.07 2.52
CA ASP A 166 15.29 -9.41 2.18
C ASP A 166 15.37 -10.55 1.16
N LEU A 167 14.58 -11.61 1.34
CA LEU A 167 14.51 -12.72 0.38
C LEU A 167 14.01 -12.26 -1.00
N ALA A 168 12.99 -11.39 -1.04
CA ALA A 168 12.52 -10.80 -2.29
C ALA A 168 13.63 -9.96 -2.96
N LEU A 169 14.32 -9.09 -2.22
CA LEU A 169 15.39 -8.24 -2.75
C LEU A 169 16.60 -9.02 -3.27
N ILE A 170 16.98 -10.12 -2.58
CA ILE A 170 18.03 -11.04 -3.03
C ILE A 170 17.65 -11.64 -4.40
N SER A 171 16.37 -11.97 -4.62
CA SER A 171 15.91 -12.56 -5.89
C SER A 171 15.92 -11.58 -7.06
N ILE A 172 15.83 -10.27 -6.80
CA ILE A 172 15.74 -9.20 -7.80
C ILE A 172 17.12 -8.65 -8.14
N THR A 173 18.02 -8.58 -7.17
CA THR A 173 19.36 -7.99 -7.36
C THR A 173 20.17 -8.86 -8.33
N PRO A 174 20.68 -8.33 -9.45
CA PRO A 174 21.44 -9.11 -10.40
C PRO A 174 22.69 -9.65 -9.72
N THR A 175 22.78 -10.98 -9.61
CA THR A 175 23.98 -11.65 -9.14
C THR A 175 25.12 -11.24 -10.09
N ALA A 176 26.13 -10.55 -9.59
CA ALA A 176 27.30 -10.12 -10.37
C ALA A 176 27.93 -11.27 -11.19
N GLU A 177 27.67 -12.52 -10.80
CA GLU A 177 28.11 -13.75 -11.46
C GLU A 177 27.45 -14.06 -12.82
N ARG A 178 26.29 -13.46 -13.18
CA ARG A 178 25.65 -13.75 -14.48
C ARG A 178 26.25 -12.98 -15.67
N ARG A 179 27.00 -11.91 -15.44
CA ARG A 179 27.65 -11.13 -16.52
C ARG A 179 28.94 -11.76 -17.04
N SER A 180 29.56 -12.65 -16.26
CA SER A 180 30.80 -13.35 -16.66
C SER A 180 30.55 -14.60 -17.52
N ALA A 181 29.30 -15.07 -17.64
CA ALA A 181 28.96 -16.31 -18.35
C ALA A 181 28.49 -16.12 -19.81
N HIS A 182 28.40 -14.87 -20.31
CA HIS A 182 28.02 -14.56 -21.70
C HIS A 182 29.08 -13.72 -22.44
N GLY A 183 30.28 -13.59 -21.87
CA GLY A 183 31.43 -12.94 -22.50
C GLY A 183 32.57 -13.94 -22.73
N SER A 184 32.40 -14.85 -23.68
CA SER A 184 33.48 -15.65 -24.30
C SER A 184 33.10 -16.01 -25.71
#